data_AF-A0A8X6W1C6-F1
#
_entry.id   AF-A0A8X6W1C6-F1
#
_cell.length_a   1.000
_cell.length_b   1.000
_cell.length_c   1.000
_cell.angle_alpha   90.00
_cell.angle_beta   90.00
_cell.angle_gamma   90.00
#
_symmetry.space_group_name_H-M   'P 1'
#
loop_
_entity.id
_entity.type
_entity.pdbx_description
1 polymer ?
#
loop_
_entity_poly.entity_id
_entity_poly.type
_entity_poly.pdbx_seq_one_letter_code
_entity_poly.pdbx_strand_id
1 'polypeptide(L)'
;MQHISRERRRKDADLSEKASEPSSVMARRNRRQTAGEIARHTTQATGRLISRFTFSRRLHGGGLFARRPVRCVPLTPAHRRRRSLWCREHRNWRDNEWGRVLFTDESRFSLSSDSHRIFI
;
A
#
# COMPACT_ATOMS: atom_id res chain seq x y z
N MET A 1 -15.65 -0.67 50.31
CA MET A 1 -14.43 -0.53 49.47
C MET A 1 -14.77 0.32 48.26
N GLN A 2 -14.25 1.54 48.16
CA GLN A 2 -14.52 2.48 47.06
C GLN A 2 -13.79 2.02 45.79
N HIS A 3 -14.52 1.65 44.74
CA HIS A 3 -13.94 1.37 43.43
C HIS A 3 -13.69 2.70 42.69
N ILE A 4 -12.43 3.12 42.60
CA ILE A 4 -12.01 4.28 41.82
C ILE A 4 -11.96 3.88 40.34
N SER A 5 -13.03 4.17 39.60
CA SER A 5 -13.02 4.13 38.14
C SER A 5 -12.13 5.26 37.62
N ARG A 6 -10.94 4.89 37.13
CA ARG A 6 -10.03 5.83 36.45
C ARG A 6 -10.63 6.22 35.11
N GLU A 7 -11.43 7.29 35.11
CA GLU A 7 -11.77 8.08 33.93
C GLU A 7 -10.46 8.47 33.23
N ARG A 8 -10.12 7.77 32.13
CA ARG A 8 -9.01 8.15 31.24
C ARG A 8 -9.44 9.42 30.52
N ARG A 9 -9.25 10.54 31.22
CA ARG A 9 -9.45 11.92 30.76
C ARG A 9 -9.07 12.09 29.29
N ARG A 10 -10.09 12.24 28.44
CA ARG A 10 -10.38 13.29 27.43
C ARG A 10 -9.26 14.25 26.94
N LYS A 11 -7.96 13.92 27.05
CA LYS A 11 -6.85 14.73 26.50
C LYS A 11 -6.37 14.26 25.13
N ASP A 12 -6.77 13.06 24.70
CA ASP A 12 -6.44 12.54 23.37
C ASP A 12 -7.31 13.15 22.26
N ALA A 13 -8.49 13.69 22.61
CA ALA A 13 -9.44 14.26 21.66
C ALA A 13 -8.98 15.61 21.10
N ASP A 14 -8.30 16.45 21.88
CA ASP A 14 -7.85 17.78 21.43
C ASP A 14 -6.59 17.72 20.53
N LEU A 15 -5.89 16.57 20.53
CA LEU A 15 -4.80 16.26 19.60
C LEU A 15 -5.29 15.62 18.28
N SER A 16 -6.61 15.38 18.17
CA SER A 16 -7.24 14.57 17.13
C SER A 16 -7.52 15.34 15.83
N GLU A 17 -7.77 16.65 15.91
CA GLU A 17 -8.36 17.36 14.77
C GLU A 17 -7.35 18.19 13.97
N LYS A 18 -6.43 18.91 14.64
CA LYS A 18 -5.43 19.75 13.95
C LYS A 18 -4.19 19.00 13.43
N ALA A 19 -3.97 17.75 13.84
CA ALA A 19 -2.79 16.95 13.47
C ALA A 19 -3.10 15.66 12.67
N SER A 20 -4.37 15.34 12.42
CA SER A 20 -4.77 14.15 11.64
C SER A 20 -4.48 14.33 10.14
N GLU A 21 -4.78 15.52 9.61
CA GLU A 21 -4.56 15.90 8.21
C GLU A 21 -3.12 15.71 7.71
N PRO A 22 -2.07 16.26 8.37
CA PRO A 22 -0.70 16.13 7.88
C PRO A 22 -0.20 14.68 7.88
N SER A 23 -0.66 13.87 8.83
CA SER A 23 -0.28 12.45 8.96
C SER A 23 -0.82 11.60 7.80
N SER A 24 -2.08 11.82 7.43
CA SER A 24 -2.73 11.10 6.33
C SER A 24 -2.16 11.52 4.98
N VAL A 25 -1.86 12.82 4.80
CA VAL A 25 -1.25 13.37 3.59
C VAL A 25 0.16 12.81 3.37
N MET A 26 0.98 12.73 4.42
CA MET A 26 2.31 12.12 4.34
C MET A 26 2.25 10.66 3.91
N ALA A 27 1.38 9.87 4.55
CA ALA A 27 1.22 8.44 4.23
C ALA A 27 0.67 8.21 2.81
N ARG A 28 -0.19 9.10 2.29
CA ARG A 28 -0.73 9.00 0.92
C ARG A 28 0.29 9.40 -0.14
N ARG A 29 1.09 10.45 0.12
CA ARG A 29 2.14 10.92 -0.79
C ARG A 29 3.26 9.91 -0.96
N ASN A 30 3.65 9.24 0.11
CA ASN A 30 4.68 8.20 0.07
C ASN A 30 4.18 6.89 0.68
N ARG A 31 3.46 6.10 -0.12
CA ARG A 31 2.88 4.81 0.28
C ARG A 31 3.92 3.78 0.77
N ARG A 32 5.21 3.98 0.50
CA ARG A 32 6.29 3.08 0.94
C ARG A 32 6.81 3.43 2.33
N GLN A 33 6.56 4.64 2.83
CA GLN A 33 7.01 5.01 4.16
C GLN A 33 6.24 4.26 5.23
N THR A 34 6.98 3.76 6.22
CA THR A 34 6.40 3.06 7.35
C THR A 34 5.85 4.04 8.39
N ALA A 35 4.88 3.62 9.19
CA ALA A 35 4.38 4.43 10.31
C ALA A 35 5.48 4.86 11.29
N GLY A 36 6.57 4.09 11.40
CA GLY A 36 7.72 4.44 12.24
C GLY A 36 8.56 5.55 11.65
N GLU A 37 8.82 5.51 10.34
CA GLU A 37 9.52 6.57 9.62
C GLU A 37 8.74 7.87 9.70
N ILE A 38 7.43 7.83 9.43
CA ILE A 38 6.59 9.04 9.49
C ILE A 38 6.53 9.60 10.91
N ALA A 39 6.45 8.75 11.94
CA ALA A 39 6.51 9.18 13.33
C ALA A 39 7.85 9.87 13.66
N ARG A 40 8.98 9.35 13.15
CA ARG A 40 10.31 9.95 13.33
C ARG A 40 10.41 11.31 12.65
N HIS A 41 9.97 11.42 11.39
CA HIS A 41 9.97 12.69 10.66
C HIS A 41 9.09 13.74 11.35
N THR A 42 7.92 13.34 11.85
CA THR A 42 7.00 14.24 12.56
C THR A 42 7.60 14.69 13.90
N THR A 43 8.25 13.77 14.61
CA THR A 43 8.94 14.07 15.88
C THR A 43 10.06 15.09 15.67
N GLN A 44 10.87 14.92 14.62
CA GLN A 44 11.95 15.85 14.27
C GLN A 44 11.42 17.24 13.90
N ALA A 45 10.31 17.30 13.15
CA ALA A 45 9.71 18.57 12.72
C ALA A 45 8.99 19.33 13.84
N THR A 46 8.37 18.61 14.78
CA THR A 46 7.51 19.22 15.83
C THR A 46 8.23 19.31 17.19
N GLY A 47 9.37 18.65 17.36
CA GLY A 47 10.08 18.52 18.64
C GLY A 47 9.35 17.66 19.68
N ARG A 48 8.20 17.06 19.32
CA ARG A 48 7.38 16.25 20.22
C ARG A 48 7.53 14.77 19.89
N LEU A 49 7.92 13.98 20.88
CA LEU A 49 8.04 12.53 20.73
C LEU A 49 6.69 11.90 20.39
N ILE A 50 6.57 11.33 19.20
CA ILE A 50 5.38 10.57 18.78
C ILE A 50 5.81 9.13 18.53
N SER A 51 5.17 8.19 19.23
CA SER A 51 5.45 6.77 19.03
C SER A 51 4.90 6.27 17.70
N ARG A 52 5.55 5.25 17.12
CA ARG A 52 5.04 4.49 15.97
C ARG A 52 3.60 4.01 16.18
N PHE A 53 3.26 3.55 17.39
CA PHE A 53 1.93 3.02 17.71
C PHE A 53 0.85 4.11 17.67
N THR A 54 1.16 5.29 18.20
CA THR A 54 0.27 6.46 18.11
C THR A 54 0.01 6.83 16.66
N PHE A 55 1.07 6.85 15.85
CA PHE A 55 0.95 7.14 14.42
C PHE A 55 0.13 6.07 13.68
N SER A 56 0.38 4.79 13.96
CA SER A 56 -0.38 3.67 13.37
C SER A 56 -1.86 3.73 13.71
N ARG A 57 -2.24 4.02 14.96
CA ARG A 57 -3.65 4.17 15.36
C ARG A 57 -4.32 5.32 14.61
N ARG A 58 -3.63 6.45 14.45
CA ARG A 58 -4.14 7.60 13.67
C ARG A 58 -4.35 7.24 12.21
N LEU A 59 -3.38 6.57 11.59
CA LEU A 59 -3.52 6.08 10.21
C LEU A 59 -4.70 5.12 10.06
N HIS A 60 -4.85 4.17 10.99
CA HIS A 60 -5.97 3.22 10.96
C HIS A 60 -7.31 3.92 11.15
N GLY A 61 -7.39 4.92 12.04
CA GLY A 61 -8.59 5.75 12.21
C GLY A 61 -8.99 6.49 10.94
N GLY A 62 -8.02 6.87 10.09
CA GLY A 62 -8.24 7.42 8.75
C GLY A 62 -8.36 6.38 7.63
N GLY A 63 -8.51 5.08 7.95
CA GLY A 63 -8.66 3.99 6.98
C GLY A 63 -7.40 3.61 6.20
N LEU A 64 -6.22 4.06 6.64
CA LEU A 64 -4.95 3.77 5.99
C LEU A 64 -4.27 2.57 6.66
N PHE A 65 -4.15 1.48 5.91
CA PHE A 65 -3.52 0.24 6.35
C PHE A 65 -2.31 -0.12 5.49
N ALA A 66 -1.32 -0.77 6.09
CA ALA A 66 -0.21 -1.34 5.34
C ALA A 66 -0.71 -2.46 4.39
N ARG A 67 -0.19 -2.49 3.17
CA ARG A 67 -0.51 -3.51 2.16
C ARG A 67 0.78 -3.97 1.48
N ARG A 68 0.83 -5.25 1.10
CA ARG A 68 1.94 -5.79 0.31
C ARG A 68 1.82 -5.26 -1.14
N PRO A 69 2.88 -4.68 -1.72
CA PRO A 69 2.84 -4.29 -3.13
C PRO A 69 2.71 -5.51 -4.02
N VAL A 70 1.96 -5.39 -5.12
CA VAL A 70 1.89 -6.42 -6.16
C VAL A 70 3.26 -6.56 -6.82
N ARG A 71 3.72 -7.81 -7.01
CA ARG A 71 4.94 -8.09 -7.78
C ARG A 71 4.59 -8.02 -9.26
N CYS A 72 5.26 -7.14 -9.99
CA CYS A 72 5.07 -6.96 -11.43
C CYS A 72 6.42 -6.96 -12.13
N VAL A 73 6.46 -7.45 -13.37
CA VAL A 73 7.64 -7.29 -14.24
C VAL A 73 7.80 -5.81 -14.59
N PRO A 74 8.98 -5.20 -14.34
CA PRO A 74 9.21 -3.81 -14.69
C PRO A 74 9.08 -3.57 -16.19
N LEU A 75 8.14 -2.72 -16.60
CA LEU A 75 8.02 -2.30 -17.99
C LEU A 75 8.92 -1.08 -18.25
N THR A 76 9.75 -1.19 -19.28
CA THR A 76 10.49 -0.05 -19.84
C THR A 76 9.53 1.00 -20.40
N PRO A 77 9.94 2.28 -20.51
CA PRO A 77 9.10 3.31 -21.14
C PRO A 77 8.65 2.95 -22.55
N ALA A 78 9.50 2.28 -23.34
CA ALA A 78 9.15 1.80 -24.67
C ALA A 78 8.04 0.74 -24.63
N HIS A 79 8.13 -0.25 -23.73
CA HIS A 79 7.08 -1.26 -23.56
C HIS A 79 5.74 -0.62 -23.18
N ARG A 80 5.75 0.35 -22.26
CA ARG A 80 4.52 1.06 -21.85
C ARG A 80 3.87 1.77 -23.02
N ARG A 81 4.65 2.49 -23.83
CA ARG A 81 4.14 3.19 -25.02
C ARG A 81 3.52 2.23 -26.02
N ARG A 82 4.24 1.17 -26.39
CA ARG A 82 3.75 0.17 -27.37
C ARG A 82 2.48 -0.52 -26.90
N ARG A 83 2.44 -0.98 -25.64
CA ARG A 83 1.24 -1.61 -25.06
C ARG A 83 0.06 -0.65 -25.01
N SER A 84 0.29 0.60 -24.60
CA SER A 84 -0.76 1.63 -24.57
C SER A 84 -1.31 1.94 -25.95
N LEU A 85 -0.45 2.09 -26.96
CA LEU A 85 -0.85 2.34 -28.34
C LEU A 85 -1.69 1.18 -28.88
N TRP A 86 -1.19 -0.06 -28.72
CA TRP A 86 -1.90 -1.26 -29.14
C TRP A 86 -3.30 -1.32 -28.49
N CYS A 87 -3.41 -1.12 -27.17
CA CYS A 87 -4.71 -1.10 -26.49
C CYS A 87 -5.65 0.00 -27.01
N ARG A 88 -5.13 1.15 -27.42
CA ARG A 88 -5.94 2.26 -27.95
C ARG A 88 -6.46 1.96 -29.36
N GLU A 89 -5.59 1.44 -30.22
CA GLU A 89 -5.93 1.03 -31.59
C GLU A 89 -6.99 -0.07 -31.60
N HIS A 90 -6.91 -1.00 -30.64
CA HIS A 90 -7.75 -2.18 -30.57
C HIS A 90 -8.92 -2.03 -29.57
N ARG A 91 -9.13 -0.83 -29.00
CA ARG A 91 -10.14 -0.59 -27.95
C ARG A 91 -11.57 -0.92 -28.39
N ASN A 92 -11.87 -0.69 -29.67
CA ASN A 92 -13.21 -0.80 -30.23
C ASN A 92 -13.39 -2.07 -31.08
N TRP A 93 -12.45 -3.01 -31.00
CA TRP A 93 -12.53 -4.26 -31.74
C TRP A 93 -13.74 -5.09 -31.33
N ARG A 94 -14.42 -5.64 -32.34
CA ARG A 94 -15.57 -6.55 -32.20
C ARG A 94 -15.09 -8.01 -32.15
N ASP A 95 -15.99 -8.92 -31.77
CA ASP A 95 -15.65 -10.34 -31.56
C ASP A 95 -15.02 -11.01 -32.79
N ASN A 96 -15.46 -10.64 -34.00
CA ASN A 96 -14.90 -11.14 -35.25
C ASN A 96 -13.46 -10.64 -35.51
N GLU A 97 -13.08 -9.48 -34.99
CA GLU A 97 -11.73 -8.94 -35.06
C GLU A 97 -10.83 -9.61 -34.02
N TRP A 98 -11.34 -9.82 -32.80
CA TRP A 98 -10.67 -10.62 -31.77
C TRP A 98 -10.43 -12.07 -32.22
N GLY A 99 -11.39 -12.66 -32.94
CA GLY A 99 -11.28 -14.01 -33.49
C GLY A 99 -10.16 -14.20 -34.52
N ARG A 100 -9.55 -13.11 -35.01
CA ARG A 100 -8.37 -13.16 -35.90
C ARG A 100 -7.05 -13.16 -35.15
N VAL A 101 -7.04 -12.88 -33.84
CA VAL A 101 -5.81 -12.86 -33.04
C VAL A 101 -5.52 -14.24 -32.50
N LEU A 102 -4.36 -14.76 -32.84
CA LEU A 102 -3.81 -15.96 -32.21
C LEU A 102 -3.01 -15.56 -30.96
N PHE A 103 -3.43 -16.05 -29.80
CA PHE A 103 -2.69 -15.88 -28.55
C PHE A 103 -1.82 -17.13 -28.30
N THR A 104 -0.52 -17.01 -28.52
CA THR A 104 0.46 -18.04 -28.18
C THR A 104 1.43 -17.52 -27.13
N ASP A 105 1.74 -18.34 -26.13
CA ASP A 105 2.82 -18.09 -25.17
C ASP A 105 3.45 -19.42 -24.77
N GLU A 106 4.69 -19.38 -24.31
CA GLU A 106 5.41 -20.55 -23.82
C GLU A 106 5.41 -20.55 -22.29
N SER A 107 4.81 -21.58 -21.70
CA SER A 107 4.87 -21.80 -20.25
C SER A 107 5.96 -22.81 -19.90
N ARG A 108 6.80 -22.46 -18.92
CA ARG A 108 7.83 -23.35 -18.38
C ARG A 108 7.22 -24.20 -17.26
N PHE A 109 7.28 -25.52 -17.40
CA PHE A 109 6.89 -26.46 -16.37
C PHE A 109 8.13 -27.22 -15.86
N SER A 110 8.25 -27.40 -14.55
CA SER A 110 9.29 -28.26 -13.96
C SER A 110 8.69 -29.59 -13.55
N LEU A 111 9.36 -30.69 -13.89
CA LEU A 111 8.96 -32.06 -13.52
C LEU A 111 9.36 -32.43 -12.09
N SER A 112 10.25 -31.65 -11.47
CA SER A 112 10.64 -31.77 -10.07
C SER A 112 10.17 -30.54 -9.29
N SER A 113 9.82 -30.74 -8.01
CA SER A 113 9.48 -29.62 -7.13
C SER A 113 10.75 -28.95 -6.62
N ASP A 114 10.90 -27.65 -6.85
CA ASP A 114 11.87 -26.79 -6.15
C ASP A 114 11.35 -26.42 -4.75
N SER A 115 10.70 -27.37 -4.08
CA SER A 115 10.29 -27.17 -2.70
C SER A 115 11.41 -27.69 -1.83
N HIS A 116 12.22 -26.78 -1.29
CA HIS A 116 13.09 -27.04 -0.13
C HIS A 116 12.26 -27.29 1.15
N ARG A 117 11.09 -27.92 1.03
CA ARG A 117 10.22 -28.29 2.13
C ARG A 117 10.71 -29.62 2.68
N ILE A 118 11.36 -29.56 3.84
CA ILE A 118 11.46 -30.71 4.72
C ILE A 118 10.08 -30.91 5.32
N PHE A 119 9.42 -32.01 4.98
CA PHE A 119 8.29 -32.48 5.76
C PHE A 119 8.86 -33.03 7.07
N ILE A 120 8.60 -32.33 8.17
CA ILE A 120 8.87 -32.79 9.53
C ILE A 120 7.64 -33.59 9.99
#